data_AF-A0A1Y1VB27-F1
#
_entry.id   AF-A0A1Y1VB27-F1
#
_cell.length_a   1.000
_cell.length_b   1.000
_cell.length_c   1.000
_cell.angle_alpha   90.00
_cell.angle_beta   90.00
_cell.angle_gamma   90.00
#
_symmetry.space_group_name_H-M   'P 1'
#
loop_
_entity.id
_entity.type
_entity.pdbx_description
1 polymer ?
#
loop_
_entity_poly.entity_id
_entity_poly.type
_entity_poly.pdbx_seq_one_letter_code
_entity_poly.pdbx_strand_id
1 'polypeptide(L)'
;MGDTCCNKDSIGGFMEILKELLPGTFIYSLMVSDSESELIERKNSYFGNINEQVDYVCNKLHEDDIYPYLKDGFNALGFSQGGQFLRAYVERCNDPPVYNLITYGGQHNGVSSVPGCTNDDSDFCFKMRLLLSSNVYSSFIQNKVIQAQYFKSIDNYDEYLEKSIFLADINNERENKNPKYKENMLKLNKFVMIRFSEEETVIPAITSWFGWVNDFEEMIPMNETLSYKEDWIGMHTLDKENKLDFLTSPGGHMNIDYEFFMENVFHPYLDEPVNDNENFDDDDLSLLDYKNKKSNNFFDSFILKIQN
;
A
#
# COMPACT_ATOMS: atom_id res chain seq x y z
N MET A 1 7.25 6.08 -3.01
CA MET A 1 7.57 7.44 -2.52
C MET A 1 8.27 8.21 -3.63
N GLY A 2 7.65 9.29 -4.10
CA GLY A 2 8.23 10.14 -5.13
C GLY A 2 8.01 9.66 -6.56
N ASP A 3 6.98 8.85 -6.74
CA ASP A 3 6.65 8.17 -7.99
C ASP A 3 5.49 8.86 -8.68
N THR A 4 5.34 8.56 -9.96
CA THR A 4 4.33 9.16 -10.83
C THR A 4 3.59 8.08 -11.59
N CYS A 5 2.28 8.29 -11.78
CA CYS A 5 1.36 7.32 -12.38
C CYS A 5 1.80 6.78 -13.74
N CYS A 6 2.64 7.55 -14.42
CA CYS A 6 2.68 7.57 -15.87
C CYS A 6 4.12 7.46 -16.42
N ASN A 7 5.12 7.33 -15.54
CA ASN A 7 6.51 7.15 -15.94
C ASN A 7 6.83 5.68 -16.25
N LYS A 8 7.33 5.43 -17.46
CA LYS A 8 7.66 4.07 -17.96
C LYS A 8 8.79 3.38 -17.20
N ASP A 9 9.65 4.13 -16.53
CA ASP A 9 10.75 3.59 -15.71
C ASP A 9 10.31 3.28 -14.26
N SER A 10 9.01 3.44 -13.97
CA SER A 10 8.38 3.19 -12.67
C SER A 10 7.08 2.41 -12.92
N ILE A 11 6.00 2.85 -12.30
CA ILE A 11 4.62 2.40 -12.42
C ILE A 11 4.18 2.14 -13.86
N GLY A 12 4.49 3.05 -14.78
CA GLY A 12 4.03 2.97 -16.16
C GLY A 12 4.51 1.69 -16.85
N GLY A 13 5.72 1.21 -16.53
CA GLY A 13 6.24 -0.05 -17.07
C GLY A 13 5.49 -1.28 -16.55
N PHE A 14 5.19 -1.31 -15.25
CA PHE A 14 4.40 -2.39 -14.63
C PHE A 14 2.95 -2.39 -15.12
N MET A 15 2.37 -1.21 -15.34
CA MET A 15 1.03 -1.05 -15.88
C MET A 15 0.90 -1.57 -17.31
N GLU A 16 1.91 -1.36 -18.17
CA GLU A 16 1.89 -1.94 -19.52
C GLU A 16 1.95 -3.47 -19.47
N ILE A 17 2.76 -4.05 -18.58
CA ILE A 17 2.79 -5.51 -18.38
C ILE A 17 1.41 -6.04 -17.97
N LEU A 18 0.74 -5.38 -17.02
CA LEU A 18 -0.60 -5.80 -16.60
C LEU A 18 -1.64 -5.67 -17.71
N LYS A 19 -1.57 -4.63 -18.54
CA LYS A 19 -2.45 -4.47 -19.71
C LYS A 19 -2.23 -5.56 -20.75
N GLU A 20 -0.97 -5.98 -20.95
CA GLU A 20 -0.62 -7.09 -21.85
C GLU A 20 -1.12 -8.43 -21.30
N LEU A 21 -0.98 -8.66 -19.99
CA LEU A 21 -1.42 -9.89 -19.33
C LEU A 21 -2.94 -10.00 -19.19
N LEU A 22 -3.64 -8.88 -19.09
CA LEU A 22 -5.10 -8.82 -18.86
C LEU A 22 -5.80 -8.01 -19.96
N PRO A 23 -5.82 -8.49 -21.22
CA PRO A 23 -6.47 -7.77 -22.30
C PRO A 23 -7.96 -7.57 -22.03
N GLY A 24 -8.47 -6.35 -22.24
CA GLY A 24 -9.88 -6.00 -22.01
C GLY A 24 -10.23 -5.66 -20.56
N THR A 25 -9.27 -5.78 -19.64
CA THR A 25 -9.45 -5.47 -18.22
C THR A 25 -9.34 -3.96 -17.95
N PHE A 26 -10.21 -3.43 -17.08
CA PHE A 26 -10.15 -2.02 -16.69
C PHE A 26 -9.08 -1.81 -15.60
N ILE A 27 -7.98 -1.19 -15.98
CA ILE A 27 -6.87 -0.90 -15.09
C ILE A 27 -6.81 0.61 -14.85
N TYR A 28 -6.85 1.02 -13.57
CA TYR A 28 -6.88 2.42 -13.18
C TYR A 28 -5.72 2.77 -12.24
N SER A 29 -4.81 3.61 -12.71
CA SER A 29 -3.79 4.22 -11.86
C SER A 29 -4.40 5.35 -11.06
N LEU A 30 -4.35 5.24 -9.73
CA LEU A 30 -4.77 6.33 -8.85
C LEU A 30 -3.84 7.53 -9.02
N MET A 31 -4.41 8.67 -9.37
CA MET A 31 -3.77 9.97 -9.26
C MET A 31 -4.39 10.71 -8.10
N VAL A 32 -3.59 11.32 -7.22
CA VAL A 32 -4.09 12.10 -6.06
C VAL A 32 -4.32 13.58 -6.40
N SER A 33 -4.34 13.91 -7.69
CA SER A 33 -4.71 15.23 -8.21
C SER A 33 -5.11 15.14 -9.68
N ASP A 34 -5.93 16.08 -10.15
CA ASP A 34 -6.28 16.18 -11.58
C ASP A 34 -5.13 16.75 -12.45
N SER A 35 -3.94 16.97 -11.87
CA SER A 35 -2.79 17.46 -12.61
C SER A 35 -1.99 16.30 -13.20
N GLU A 36 -1.88 16.27 -14.53
CA GLU A 36 -0.96 15.38 -15.25
C GLU A 36 0.53 15.75 -15.06
N SER A 37 0.84 16.74 -14.21
CA SER A 37 2.22 17.18 -13.97
C SER A 37 2.93 16.20 -13.05
N GLU A 38 3.91 15.51 -13.62
CA GLU A 38 4.80 14.59 -12.91
C GLU A 38 5.43 15.24 -11.67
N LEU A 39 5.82 16.52 -11.74
CA LEU A 39 6.38 17.25 -10.61
C LEU A 39 5.37 17.48 -9.46
N ILE A 40 4.10 17.69 -9.80
CA ILE A 40 3.03 17.89 -8.81
C ILE A 40 2.69 16.57 -8.13
N GLU A 41 2.60 15.47 -8.87
CA GLU A 41 2.38 14.13 -8.31
C GLU A 41 3.50 13.74 -7.34
N ARG A 42 4.76 13.87 -7.78
CA ARG A 42 5.91 13.58 -6.91
C ARG A 42 5.85 14.43 -5.65
N LYS A 43 5.54 15.71 -5.77
CA LYS A 43 5.41 16.59 -4.61
C LYS A 43 4.30 16.12 -3.66
N ASN A 44 3.16 15.69 -4.17
CA ASN A 44 2.02 15.22 -3.37
C ASN A 44 2.32 13.92 -2.60
N SER A 45 3.26 13.09 -3.07
CA SER A 45 3.71 11.90 -2.34
C SER A 45 4.56 12.19 -1.10
N TYR A 46 5.19 13.38 -1.04
CA TYR A 46 5.99 13.84 0.12
C TYR A 46 5.25 14.88 0.96
N PHE A 47 4.50 15.76 0.32
CA PHE A 47 3.85 16.89 0.95
C PHE A 47 2.36 16.88 0.69
N GLY A 48 1.58 16.89 1.77
CA GLY A 48 0.13 16.85 1.69
C GLY A 48 -0.49 16.32 2.98
N ASN A 49 -1.77 16.01 2.89
CA ASN A 49 -2.54 15.39 3.96
C ASN A 49 -3.14 14.08 3.41
N ILE A 50 -2.79 12.96 4.02
CA ILE A 50 -3.24 11.63 3.58
C ILE A 50 -4.76 11.51 3.72
N ASN A 51 -5.36 12.13 4.74
CA ASN A 51 -6.81 12.11 4.90
C ASN A 51 -7.51 12.79 3.71
N GLU A 52 -7.01 13.94 3.27
CA GLU A 52 -7.52 14.63 2.08
C GLU A 52 -7.30 13.79 0.81
N GLN A 53 -6.17 13.07 0.70
CA GLN A 53 -5.92 12.16 -0.44
C GLN A 53 -6.89 10.97 -0.45
N VAL A 54 -7.16 10.36 0.70
CA VAL A 54 -8.13 9.26 0.81
C VAL A 54 -9.53 9.74 0.52
N ASP A 55 -9.93 10.92 1.03
CA ASP A 55 -11.24 11.51 0.74
C ASP A 55 -11.38 11.86 -0.75
N TYR A 56 -10.32 12.38 -1.37
CA TYR A 56 -10.28 12.61 -2.81
C TYR A 56 -10.48 11.30 -3.58
N VAL A 57 -9.76 10.23 -3.23
CA VAL A 57 -9.91 8.91 -3.88
C VAL A 57 -11.31 8.35 -3.67
N CYS A 58 -11.88 8.43 -2.46
CA CYS A 58 -13.26 8.02 -2.21
C CYS A 58 -14.25 8.70 -3.17
N ASN A 59 -14.09 10.00 -3.43
CA ASN A 59 -14.94 10.71 -4.40
C ASN A 59 -14.59 10.39 -5.86
N LYS A 60 -13.29 10.26 -6.18
CA LYS A 60 -12.81 10.02 -7.55
C LYS A 60 -13.36 8.73 -8.13
N LEU A 61 -13.44 7.67 -7.33
CA LEU A 61 -13.95 6.38 -7.78
C LEU A 61 -15.47 6.36 -8.02
N HIS A 62 -16.17 7.42 -7.62
CA HIS A 62 -17.60 7.64 -7.92
C HIS A 62 -17.84 8.51 -9.17
N GLU A 63 -16.80 8.98 -9.87
CA GLU A 63 -16.99 9.76 -11.10
C GLU A 63 -17.61 8.91 -12.23
N ASP A 64 -18.41 9.56 -13.08
CA ASP A 64 -19.25 8.90 -14.09
C ASP A 64 -18.46 8.08 -15.12
N ASP A 65 -17.18 8.39 -15.33
CA ASP A 65 -16.26 7.70 -16.24
C ASP A 65 -15.48 6.55 -15.58
N ILE A 66 -15.55 6.42 -14.24
CA ILE A 66 -14.84 5.39 -13.47
C ILE A 66 -15.82 4.43 -12.79
N TYR A 67 -16.83 4.97 -12.09
CA TYR A 67 -17.75 4.19 -11.27
C TYR A 67 -18.47 3.04 -12.01
N PRO A 68 -18.92 3.20 -13.27
CA PRO A 68 -19.57 2.09 -13.99
C PRO A 68 -18.66 0.86 -14.13
N TYR A 69 -17.35 1.07 -14.20
CA TYR A 69 -16.38 -0.02 -14.21
C TYR A 69 -16.20 -0.60 -12.83
N LEU A 70 -16.18 0.18 -11.75
CA LEU A 70 -15.80 -0.31 -10.41
C LEU A 70 -16.96 -0.74 -9.50
N LYS A 71 -18.21 -0.35 -9.80
CA LYS A 71 -19.41 -0.55 -8.95
C LYS A 71 -19.64 -1.98 -8.45
N ASP A 72 -19.25 -2.98 -9.25
CA ASP A 72 -19.42 -4.40 -8.94
C ASP A 72 -18.17 -5.00 -8.27
N GLY A 73 -17.31 -4.15 -7.72
CA GLY A 73 -16.09 -4.50 -7.01
C GLY A 73 -14.84 -4.61 -7.87
N PHE A 74 -13.68 -4.48 -7.24
CA PHE A 74 -12.36 -4.46 -7.88
C PHE A 74 -11.23 -4.94 -6.97
N ASN A 75 -10.07 -5.28 -7.52
CA ASN A 75 -8.85 -5.58 -6.76
C ASN A 75 -7.97 -4.32 -6.62
N ALA A 76 -7.28 -4.17 -5.51
CA ALA A 76 -6.47 -3.01 -5.22
C ALA A 76 -5.01 -3.45 -4.98
N LEU A 77 -4.05 -2.85 -5.69
CA LEU A 77 -2.62 -3.12 -5.51
C LEU A 77 -1.91 -1.88 -4.97
N GLY A 78 -1.59 -1.91 -3.68
CA GLY A 78 -0.83 -0.85 -3.03
C GLY A 78 0.66 -1.13 -3.03
N PHE A 79 1.45 -0.12 -3.36
CA PHE A 79 2.90 -0.20 -3.33
C PHE A 79 3.45 0.80 -2.31
N SER A 80 4.38 0.33 -1.48
CA SER A 80 4.98 1.09 -0.39
C SER A 80 3.90 1.82 0.42
N GLN A 81 3.99 3.15 0.55
CA GLN A 81 3.05 3.91 1.38
C GLN A 81 1.59 3.81 0.93
N GLY A 82 1.32 3.62 -0.36
CA GLY A 82 -0.07 3.54 -0.79
C GLY A 82 -0.73 2.18 -0.51
N GLY A 83 0.03 1.19 -0.01
CA GLY A 83 -0.53 0.01 0.65
C GLY A 83 -1.43 0.39 1.83
N GLN A 84 -0.95 1.22 2.75
CA GLN A 84 -1.78 1.72 3.84
C GLN A 84 -2.80 2.80 3.40
N PHE A 85 -2.60 3.46 2.26
CA PHE A 85 -3.60 4.43 1.76
C PHE A 85 -4.81 3.71 1.16
N LEU A 86 -4.59 2.64 0.38
CA LEU A 86 -5.67 1.79 -0.12
C LEU A 86 -6.37 1.05 1.02
N ARG A 87 -5.64 0.61 2.05
CA ARG A 87 -6.29 0.11 3.28
C ARG A 87 -7.18 1.18 3.92
N ALA A 88 -6.73 2.42 4.01
CA ALA A 88 -7.54 3.51 4.55
C ALA A 88 -8.79 3.78 3.70
N TYR A 89 -8.72 3.65 2.37
CA TYR A 89 -9.87 3.68 1.47
C TYR A 89 -10.88 2.57 1.82
N VAL A 90 -10.42 1.33 1.99
CA VAL A 90 -11.25 0.19 2.42
C VAL A 90 -11.90 0.52 3.76
N GLU A 91 -11.14 0.94 4.76
CA GLU A 91 -11.71 1.22 6.08
C GLU A 91 -12.74 2.36 6.06
N ARG A 92 -12.46 3.45 5.35
CA ARG A 92 -13.27 4.68 5.42
C ARG A 92 -14.49 4.68 4.51
N CYS A 93 -14.34 4.25 3.27
CA CYS A 93 -15.42 4.28 2.28
C CYS A 93 -15.81 2.87 1.79
N ASN A 94 -14.87 2.09 1.22
CA ASN A 94 -15.14 0.80 0.55
C ASN A 94 -16.36 0.82 -0.39
N ASP A 95 -16.54 1.93 -1.09
CA ASP A 95 -17.58 2.13 -2.08
C ASP A 95 -16.93 2.89 -3.26
N PRO A 96 -16.80 2.29 -4.45
CA PRO A 96 -17.08 0.87 -4.75
C PRO A 96 -16.26 -0.16 -3.92
N PRO A 97 -16.73 -1.41 -3.75
CA PRO A 97 -16.11 -2.36 -2.83
C PRO A 97 -14.79 -2.95 -3.35
N VAL A 98 -13.80 -3.10 -2.47
CA VAL A 98 -12.56 -3.85 -2.76
C VAL A 98 -12.77 -5.34 -2.50
N TYR A 99 -12.35 -6.19 -3.44
CA TYR A 99 -12.32 -7.64 -3.31
C TYR A 99 -11.00 -8.11 -2.71
N ASN A 100 -9.92 -8.04 -3.47
CA ASN A 100 -8.58 -8.36 -2.97
C ASN A 100 -7.79 -7.08 -2.76
N LEU A 101 -7.30 -6.87 -1.54
CA LEU A 101 -6.30 -5.84 -1.24
C LEU A 101 -4.92 -6.52 -1.23
N ILE A 102 -4.03 -6.11 -2.12
CA ILE A 102 -2.68 -6.65 -2.26
C ILE A 102 -1.70 -5.52 -1.97
N THR A 103 -0.78 -5.69 -1.02
CA THR A 103 0.16 -4.64 -0.63
C THR A 103 1.61 -5.10 -0.70
N TYR A 104 2.43 -4.36 -1.46
CA TYR A 104 3.86 -4.60 -1.60
C TYR A 104 4.66 -3.65 -0.71
N GLY A 105 5.29 -4.20 0.33
CA GLY A 105 6.14 -3.45 1.26
C GLY A 105 5.38 -2.35 2.00
N GLY A 106 4.07 -2.53 2.21
CA GLY A 106 3.23 -1.55 2.93
C GLY A 106 3.73 -1.29 4.35
N GLN A 107 3.42 -0.12 4.92
CA GLN A 107 3.80 0.20 6.30
C GLN A 107 2.58 0.25 7.21
N HIS A 108 1.95 -0.91 7.41
CA HIS A 108 0.64 -0.99 8.04
C HIS A 108 0.61 -0.58 9.52
N ASN A 109 1.72 -0.78 10.26
CA ASN A 109 1.92 -0.23 11.60
C ASN A 109 2.82 1.02 11.61
N GLY A 110 3.04 1.63 10.46
CA GLY A 110 3.89 2.81 10.31
C GLY A 110 5.38 2.48 10.27
N VAL A 111 6.17 3.53 10.48
CA VAL A 111 7.63 3.49 10.50
C VAL A 111 8.17 4.23 11.71
N SER A 112 9.29 3.76 12.26
CA SER A 112 10.02 4.40 13.36
C SER A 112 11.21 5.24 12.88
N SER A 113 11.49 5.23 11.58
CA SER A 113 12.50 6.07 10.94
C SER A 113 11.96 6.66 9.62
N VAL A 114 12.69 7.63 9.08
CA VAL A 114 12.33 8.26 7.80
C VAL A 114 12.72 7.31 6.65
N PRO A 115 11.76 6.77 5.87
CA PRO A 115 12.07 5.82 4.79
C PRO A 115 12.99 6.44 3.76
N GLY A 116 14.00 5.67 3.31
CA GLY A 116 14.95 6.10 2.28
C GLY A 116 16.04 7.05 2.77
N CYS A 117 15.92 7.54 4.00
CA CYS A 117 16.94 8.34 4.68
C CYS A 117 17.62 7.53 5.78
N THR A 118 17.85 6.23 5.62
CA THR A 118 18.52 5.41 6.66
C THR A 118 20.04 5.56 6.59
N ASN A 119 20.61 5.83 5.41
CA ASN A 119 22.05 6.06 5.20
C ASN A 119 22.33 7.15 4.14
N ASP A 120 21.37 8.07 3.96
CA ASP A 120 21.51 9.21 3.04
C ASP A 120 21.78 10.49 3.84
N ASP A 121 23.00 11.02 3.69
CA ASP A 121 23.45 12.29 4.27
C ASP A 121 23.16 13.48 3.34
N SER A 122 22.31 13.29 2.32
CA SER A 122 21.82 14.40 1.49
C SER A 122 21.20 15.49 2.36
N ASP A 123 21.38 16.75 1.95
CA ASP A 123 20.82 17.91 2.65
C ASP A 123 19.28 17.81 2.78
N PHE A 124 18.62 17.12 1.85
CA PHE A 124 17.20 16.80 1.93
C PHE A 124 16.88 15.81 3.06
N CYS A 125 17.56 14.66 3.11
CA CYS A 125 17.34 13.66 4.16
C CYS A 125 17.77 14.18 5.54
N PHE A 126 18.84 14.96 5.62
CA PHE A 126 19.23 15.65 6.85
C PHE A 126 18.13 16.60 7.34
N LYS A 127 17.59 17.46 6.47
CA LYS A 127 16.49 18.36 6.81
C LYS A 127 15.22 17.60 7.19
N MET A 128 14.91 16.51 6.51
CA MET A 128 13.73 15.69 6.84
C MET A 128 13.87 14.98 8.19
N ARG A 129 15.04 14.38 8.46
CA ARG A 129 15.39 13.82 9.78
C ARG A 129 15.26 14.90 10.87
N LEU A 130 15.79 16.11 10.63
CA LEU A 130 15.77 17.23 11.59
C LEU A 130 14.35 17.79 11.83
N LEU A 131 13.53 17.85 10.77
CA LEU A 131 12.12 18.26 10.87
C LEU A 131 11.29 17.25 11.67
N LEU A 132 11.53 15.96 11.46
CA LEU A 132 10.81 14.89 12.17
C LEU A 132 11.34 14.71 13.61
N SER A 133 12.64 14.91 13.86
CA SER A 133 13.25 14.70 15.18
C SER A 133 12.92 15.78 16.22
N SER A 134 12.38 16.94 15.83
CA SER A 134 12.12 18.04 16.79
C SER A 134 10.63 18.32 17.03
N ASN A 135 9.73 17.96 16.11
CA ASN A 135 8.27 18.13 16.30
C ASN A 135 7.39 17.40 15.26
N VAL A 136 7.64 16.11 14.99
CA VAL A 136 6.87 15.31 14.01
C VAL A 136 5.35 15.37 14.25
N TYR A 137 4.94 15.46 15.51
CA TYR A 137 3.53 15.49 15.91
C TYR A 137 2.93 16.90 16.03
N SER A 138 3.66 17.95 15.62
CA SER A 138 3.04 19.27 15.47
C SER A 138 1.94 19.27 14.42
N SER A 139 0.87 20.03 14.67
CA SER A 139 -0.25 20.18 13.73
C SER A 139 0.21 20.58 12.32
N PHE A 140 1.20 21.48 12.21
CA PHE A 140 1.74 21.87 10.90
C PHE A 140 2.38 20.70 10.15
N ILE A 141 3.25 19.93 10.80
CA ILE A 141 3.96 18.81 10.15
C ILE A 141 2.99 17.68 9.83
N GLN A 142 2.11 17.31 10.76
CA GLN A 142 1.07 16.31 10.53
C GLN A 142 0.16 16.67 9.34
N ASN A 143 -0.14 17.94 9.09
CA ASN A 143 -1.01 18.35 7.97
C ASN A 143 -0.27 18.60 6.64
N LYS A 144 1.07 18.54 6.61
CA LYS A 144 1.86 18.94 5.44
C LYS A 144 2.91 17.94 4.99
N VAL A 145 3.28 16.98 5.83
CA VAL A 145 4.29 15.96 5.50
C VAL A 145 3.63 14.58 5.56
N ILE A 146 3.66 13.85 4.45
CA ILE A 146 2.99 12.56 4.32
C ILE A 146 3.63 11.52 5.25
N GLN A 147 4.96 11.47 5.28
CA GLN A 147 5.73 10.52 6.09
C GLN A 147 5.47 10.70 7.59
N ALA A 148 5.24 11.94 8.04
CA ALA A 148 4.95 12.24 9.44
C ALA A 148 3.64 11.60 9.92
N GLN A 149 2.67 11.45 9.02
CA GLN A 149 1.31 11.00 9.35
C GLN A 149 1.25 9.49 9.64
N TYR A 150 2.24 8.73 9.17
CA TYR A 150 2.45 7.32 9.51
C TYR A 150 3.76 7.05 10.28
N PHE A 151 4.36 8.09 10.85
CA PHE A 151 5.45 7.94 11.80
C PHE A 151 4.91 7.51 13.17
N LYS A 152 5.44 6.40 13.69
CA LYS A 152 5.05 5.81 14.96
C LYS A 152 6.24 5.77 15.91
N SER A 153 6.26 6.71 16.86
CA SER A 153 7.29 6.81 17.87
C SER A 153 7.10 5.74 18.95
N ILE A 154 8.18 5.04 19.28
CA ILE A 154 8.23 4.13 20.43
C ILE A 154 8.45 4.95 21.71
N ASP A 155 9.41 5.88 21.69
CA ASP A 155 9.77 6.71 22.85
C ASP A 155 8.64 7.66 23.29
N ASN A 156 7.86 8.17 22.34
CA ASN A 156 6.78 9.13 22.57
C ASN A 156 5.43 8.56 22.10
N TYR A 157 5.10 7.34 22.52
CA TYR A 157 3.89 6.63 22.08
C TYR A 157 2.58 7.37 22.46
N ASP A 158 2.52 7.99 23.64
CA ASP A 158 1.34 8.78 24.04
C ASP A 158 1.10 9.98 23.12
N GLU A 159 2.17 10.68 22.72
CA GLU A 159 2.08 11.80 21.79
C GLU A 159 1.66 11.32 20.39
N TYR A 160 2.18 10.17 19.95
CA TYR A 160 1.75 9.50 18.73
C TYR A 160 0.24 9.22 18.76
N LEU A 161 -0.26 8.59 19.83
CA LEU A 161 -1.68 8.26 19.99
C LEU A 161 -2.54 9.53 19.99
N GLU A 162 -2.11 10.59 20.67
CA GLU A 162 -2.86 11.84 20.74
C GLU A 162 -2.89 12.56 19.37
N LYS A 163 -1.75 12.64 18.68
CA LYS A 163 -1.55 13.62 17.59
C LYS A 163 -1.41 13.05 16.19
N SER A 164 -1.18 11.75 16.01
CA SER A 164 -1.11 11.14 14.67
C SER A 164 -2.46 11.26 13.97
N ILE A 165 -2.53 12.06 12.91
CA ILE A 165 -3.81 12.36 12.25
C ILE A 165 -4.29 11.25 11.30
N PHE A 166 -3.46 10.24 11.05
CA PHE A 166 -3.74 9.20 10.06
C PHE A 166 -3.53 7.79 10.64
N LEU A 167 -2.28 7.42 10.96
CA LEU A 167 -1.99 6.02 11.31
C LEU A 167 -2.70 5.57 12.60
N ALA A 168 -2.67 6.38 13.67
CA ALA A 168 -3.37 6.05 14.91
C ALA A 168 -4.91 5.98 14.73
N ASP A 169 -5.44 6.67 13.72
CA ASP A 169 -6.87 6.63 13.35
C ASP A 169 -7.21 5.33 12.62
N ILE A 170 -6.56 5.04 11.49
CA ILE A 170 -6.84 3.84 10.67
C ILE A 170 -6.42 2.53 11.36
N ASN A 171 -5.58 2.58 12.40
CA ASN A 171 -5.27 1.41 13.21
C ASN A 171 -6.21 1.23 14.41
N ASN A 172 -7.19 2.12 14.61
CA ASN A 172 -8.09 2.10 15.77
C ASN A 172 -7.32 2.04 17.11
N GLU A 173 -6.15 2.69 17.20
CA GLU A 173 -5.26 2.57 18.38
C GLU A 173 -5.75 3.37 19.59
N ARG A 174 -6.67 4.31 19.37
CA ARG A 174 -7.27 5.11 20.43
C ARG A 174 -8.33 4.32 21.20
N GLU A 175 -8.70 4.85 22.37
CA GLU A 175 -9.75 4.28 23.21
C GLU A 175 -11.08 4.16 22.44
N ASN A 176 -11.48 5.24 21.77
CA ASN A 176 -12.65 5.26 20.90
C ASN A 176 -12.31 4.67 19.53
N LYS A 177 -12.88 3.49 19.24
CA LYS A 177 -12.68 2.77 17.99
C LYS A 177 -13.79 3.06 17.00
N ASN A 178 -13.45 3.19 15.73
CA ASN A 178 -14.43 3.30 14.66
C ASN A 178 -14.86 1.89 14.20
N PRO A 179 -16.10 1.45 14.49
CA PRO A 179 -16.55 0.10 14.11
C PRO A 179 -16.67 -0.08 12.59
N LYS A 180 -16.83 1.01 11.82
CA LYS A 180 -16.93 0.96 10.36
C LYS A 180 -15.66 0.41 9.72
N TYR A 181 -14.48 0.70 10.30
CA TYR A 181 -13.19 0.26 9.76
C TYR A 181 -13.12 -1.27 9.77
N LYS A 182 -13.47 -1.88 10.90
CA LYS A 182 -13.61 -3.33 11.01
C LYS A 182 -14.68 -3.87 10.07
N GLU A 183 -15.88 -3.29 10.06
CA GLU A 183 -16.98 -3.75 9.20
C GLU A 183 -16.55 -3.80 7.72
N ASN A 184 -15.85 -2.78 7.25
CA ASN A 184 -15.41 -2.71 5.87
C ASN A 184 -14.23 -3.64 5.58
N MET A 185 -13.24 -3.74 6.46
CA MET A 185 -12.11 -4.68 6.29
C MET A 185 -12.60 -6.13 6.18
N LEU A 186 -13.62 -6.52 6.93
CA LEU A 186 -14.20 -7.87 6.87
C LEU A 186 -14.90 -8.20 5.55
N LYS A 187 -15.20 -7.20 4.70
CA LYS A 187 -15.78 -7.38 3.37
C LYS A 187 -14.74 -7.81 2.32
N LEU A 188 -13.45 -7.72 2.61
CA LEU A 188 -12.40 -8.22 1.72
C LEU A 188 -12.53 -9.73 1.52
N ASN A 189 -12.28 -10.18 0.30
CA ASN A 189 -12.10 -11.59 -0.03
C ASN A 189 -10.72 -12.05 0.41
N LYS A 190 -9.69 -11.28 0.06
CA LYS A 190 -8.30 -11.49 0.48
C LYS A 190 -7.61 -10.18 0.83
N PHE A 191 -6.77 -10.23 1.84
CA PHE A 191 -5.78 -9.22 2.14
C PHE A 191 -4.39 -9.87 2.08
N VAL A 192 -3.70 -9.65 0.97
CA VAL A 192 -2.39 -10.21 0.67
C VAL A 192 -1.33 -9.18 1.02
N MET A 193 -0.45 -9.51 1.95
CA MET A 193 0.61 -8.64 2.41
C MET A 193 1.96 -9.21 2.00
N ILE A 194 2.65 -8.51 1.10
CA ILE A 194 3.97 -8.88 0.61
C ILE A 194 5.03 -8.03 1.32
N ARG A 195 6.01 -8.70 1.91
CA ARG A 195 7.22 -8.09 2.47
C ARG A 195 8.42 -8.42 1.58
N PHE A 196 9.41 -7.53 1.53
CA PHE A 196 10.69 -7.79 0.86
C PHE A 196 11.70 -8.49 1.78
N SER A 197 12.45 -9.45 1.24
CA SER A 197 13.46 -10.22 1.98
C SER A 197 14.66 -9.39 2.45
N GLU A 198 15.04 -8.36 1.68
CA GLU A 198 16.19 -7.47 1.93
C GLU A 198 15.71 -6.03 2.20
N GLU A 199 14.67 -5.88 3.02
CA GLU A 199 14.04 -4.60 3.33
C GLU A 199 14.91 -3.71 4.25
N GLU A 200 15.42 -2.60 3.72
CA GLU A 200 16.24 -1.61 4.44
C GLU A 200 15.60 -0.21 4.54
N THR A 201 14.50 0.01 3.80
CA THR A 201 13.81 1.30 3.70
C THR A 201 12.71 1.43 4.74
N VAL A 202 11.91 0.38 4.89
CA VAL A 202 10.81 0.30 5.86
C VAL A 202 11.34 -0.26 7.17
N ILE A 203 11.35 0.57 8.21
CA ILE A 203 11.84 0.19 9.54
C ILE A 203 10.72 0.38 10.55
N PRO A 204 10.31 -0.69 11.27
CA PRO A 204 10.76 -2.09 11.16
C PRO A 204 10.15 -2.81 9.94
N ALA A 205 10.89 -3.65 9.21
CA ALA A 205 10.38 -4.34 8.02
C ALA A 205 9.14 -5.22 8.26
N ILE A 206 8.95 -5.71 9.49
CA ILE A 206 7.80 -6.54 9.89
C ILE A 206 6.46 -5.77 9.86
N THR A 207 6.49 -4.43 9.79
CA THR A 207 5.30 -3.58 9.64
C THR A 207 4.50 -3.87 8.36
N SER A 208 5.15 -4.41 7.32
CA SER A 208 4.47 -4.90 6.11
C SER A 208 3.52 -6.07 6.36
N TRP A 209 3.69 -6.77 7.48
CA TRP A 209 2.82 -7.84 7.93
C TRP A 209 2.08 -7.47 9.22
N PHE A 210 1.85 -6.18 9.50
CA PHE A 210 1.28 -5.70 10.77
C PHE A 210 2.04 -6.17 12.03
N GLY A 211 3.30 -6.59 11.90
CA GLY A 211 4.16 -6.70 13.06
C GLY A 211 4.57 -5.32 13.57
N TRP A 212 5.15 -5.29 14.77
CA TRP A 212 5.70 -4.06 15.32
C TRP A 212 6.91 -4.37 16.20
N VAL A 213 7.32 -3.40 17.00
CA VAL A 213 8.39 -3.50 17.99
C VAL A 213 7.80 -3.21 19.36
N ASN A 214 8.10 -4.05 20.35
CA ASN A 214 7.63 -3.87 21.72
C ASN A 214 8.49 -2.84 22.48
N ASP A 215 8.16 -2.56 23.74
CA ASP A 215 8.89 -1.61 24.61
C ASP A 215 10.35 -2.02 24.88
N PHE A 216 10.74 -3.26 24.55
CA PHE A 216 12.10 -3.79 24.67
C PHE A 216 12.87 -3.77 23.35
N GLU A 217 12.36 -3.07 22.33
CA GLU A 217 12.92 -3.01 20.99
C GLU A 217 12.93 -4.36 20.24
N GLU A 218 12.14 -5.34 20.70
CA GLU A 218 12.04 -6.65 20.07
C GLU A 218 10.90 -6.66 19.03
N MET A 219 11.17 -7.24 17.87
CA MET A 219 10.15 -7.41 16.84
C MET A 219 9.09 -8.42 17.28
N ILE A 220 7.84 -8.01 17.27
CA ILE A 220 6.68 -8.86 17.56
C ILE A 220 5.83 -9.07 16.29
N PRO A 221 5.40 -10.30 16.01
CA PRO A 221 4.48 -10.57 14.91
C PRO A 221 3.08 -9.99 15.18
N MET A 222 2.28 -9.82 14.12
CA MET A 222 0.92 -9.27 14.21
C MET A 222 0.06 -9.96 15.27
N ASN A 223 0.11 -11.28 15.35
CA ASN A 223 -0.73 -12.06 16.27
C ASN A 223 -0.40 -11.82 17.77
N GLU A 224 0.76 -11.24 18.06
CA GLU A 224 1.14 -10.85 19.43
C GLU A 224 0.75 -9.42 19.79
N THR A 225 0.41 -8.59 18.80
CA THR A 225 -0.03 -7.20 19.02
C THR A 225 -1.38 -7.13 19.73
N LEU A 226 -1.61 -6.05 20.46
CA LEU A 226 -2.90 -5.81 21.13
C LEU A 226 -4.03 -5.62 20.11
N SER A 227 -3.76 -4.93 18.99
CA SER A 227 -4.73 -4.65 17.94
C SER A 227 -5.28 -5.92 17.29
N TYR A 228 -4.45 -6.95 17.12
CA TYR A 228 -4.90 -8.27 16.67
C TYR A 228 -5.68 -8.99 17.76
N LYS A 229 -5.16 -9.08 18.98
CA LYS A 229 -5.79 -9.81 20.09
C LYS A 229 -7.20 -9.30 20.42
N GLU A 230 -7.40 -7.99 20.34
CA GLU A 230 -8.69 -7.34 20.55
C GLU A 230 -9.46 -7.07 19.25
N ASP A 231 -8.91 -7.49 18.12
CA ASP A 231 -9.53 -7.47 16.79
C ASP A 231 -10.08 -6.08 16.38
N TRP A 232 -9.26 -5.03 16.55
CA TRP A 232 -9.65 -3.62 16.42
C TRP A 232 -10.12 -3.23 15.02
N ILE A 233 -9.49 -3.79 13.99
CA ILE A 233 -9.84 -3.57 12.57
C ILE A 233 -10.21 -4.87 11.84
N GLY A 234 -10.41 -5.97 12.57
CA GLY A 234 -10.83 -7.26 11.99
C GLY A 234 -9.71 -8.23 11.61
N MET A 235 -8.44 -7.92 11.87
CA MET A 235 -7.30 -8.78 11.49
C MET A 235 -7.36 -10.18 12.10
N HIS A 236 -7.77 -10.34 13.36
CA HIS A 236 -7.90 -11.67 13.96
C HIS A 236 -9.06 -12.44 13.33
N THR A 237 -10.16 -11.77 13.01
CA THR A 237 -11.27 -12.42 12.29
C THR A 237 -10.88 -12.83 10.87
N LEU A 238 -10.22 -11.95 10.10
CA LEU A 238 -9.73 -12.26 8.75
C LEU A 238 -8.74 -13.44 8.75
N ASP A 239 -7.85 -13.49 9.72
CA ASP A 239 -6.90 -14.60 9.89
C ASP A 239 -7.63 -15.93 10.13
N LYS A 240 -8.62 -15.94 11.03
CA LYS A 240 -9.45 -17.13 11.30
C LYS A 240 -10.27 -17.57 10.10
N GLU A 241 -10.66 -16.66 9.23
CA GLU A 241 -11.38 -16.93 7.98
C GLU A 241 -10.45 -17.27 6.81
N ASN A 242 -9.14 -17.39 7.03
CA ASN A 242 -8.14 -17.65 5.97
C ASN A 242 -8.14 -16.58 4.87
N LYS A 243 -8.44 -15.34 5.24
CA LYS A 243 -8.49 -14.18 4.34
C LYS A 243 -7.19 -13.35 4.33
N LEU A 244 -6.21 -13.71 5.16
CA LEU A 244 -4.90 -13.07 5.18
C LEU A 244 -3.85 -13.98 4.56
N ASP A 245 -3.05 -13.45 3.63
CA ASP A 245 -1.90 -14.14 3.06
C ASP A 245 -0.64 -13.30 3.30
N PHE A 246 0.42 -13.94 3.80
CA PHE A 246 1.69 -13.30 4.16
C PHE A 246 2.80 -13.85 3.25
N LEU A 247 3.26 -13.05 2.29
CA LEU A 247 4.25 -13.47 1.29
C LEU A 247 5.57 -12.72 1.44
N THR A 248 6.68 -13.37 1.13
CA THR A 248 8.02 -12.76 1.12
C THR A 248 8.57 -12.74 -0.30
N SER A 249 8.68 -11.56 -0.90
CA SER A 249 9.30 -11.35 -2.21
C SER A 249 10.84 -11.27 -2.06
N PRO A 250 11.62 -11.89 -2.96
CA PRO A 250 13.06 -11.70 -2.99
C PRO A 250 13.43 -10.26 -3.35
N GLY A 251 14.62 -9.83 -2.93
CA GLY A 251 15.15 -8.48 -3.18
C GLY A 251 14.81 -7.44 -2.10
N GLY A 252 15.29 -6.22 -2.32
CA GLY A 252 15.09 -5.06 -1.45
C GLY A 252 13.84 -4.26 -1.77
N HIS A 253 13.62 -3.17 -1.03
CA HIS A 253 12.41 -2.35 -1.12
C HIS A 253 12.10 -1.99 -2.58
N MET A 254 10.89 -2.33 -3.02
CA MET A 254 10.39 -2.06 -4.38
C MET A 254 11.13 -2.75 -5.53
N ASN A 255 12.03 -3.68 -5.23
CA ASN A 255 12.54 -4.60 -6.25
C ASN A 255 11.50 -5.71 -6.46
N ILE A 256 10.58 -5.51 -7.40
CA ILE A 256 9.55 -6.50 -7.73
C ILE A 256 10.16 -7.58 -8.61
N ASP A 257 10.32 -8.77 -8.04
CA ASP A 257 10.74 -9.96 -8.78
C ASP A 257 9.59 -10.47 -9.65
N TYR A 258 9.85 -10.60 -10.95
CA TYR A 258 8.82 -10.92 -11.94
C TYR A 258 8.30 -12.35 -11.79
N GLU A 259 9.18 -13.33 -11.62
CA GLU A 259 8.80 -14.74 -11.44
C GLU A 259 7.95 -14.90 -10.18
N PHE A 260 8.40 -14.30 -9.07
CA PHE A 260 7.62 -14.26 -7.83
C PHE A 260 6.26 -13.59 -8.01
N PHE A 261 6.21 -12.42 -8.66
CA PHE A 261 4.95 -11.71 -8.92
C PHE A 261 3.97 -12.57 -9.70
N MET A 262 4.42 -13.19 -10.79
CA MET A 262 3.57 -14.03 -11.62
C MET A 262 3.02 -15.22 -10.82
N GLU A 263 3.90 -16.00 -10.20
CA GLU A 263 3.54 -17.24 -9.51
C GLU A 263 2.73 -17.03 -8.23
N ASN A 264 3.04 -15.99 -7.46
CA ASN A 264 2.52 -15.83 -6.10
C ASN A 264 1.52 -14.69 -5.94
N VAL A 265 1.38 -13.81 -6.95
CA VAL A 265 0.45 -12.68 -6.89
C VAL A 265 -0.50 -12.64 -8.08
N PHE A 266 0.02 -12.74 -9.30
CA PHE A 266 -0.81 -12.67 -10.50
C PHE A 266 -1.73 -13.90 -10.61
N HIS A 267 -1.14 -15.09 -10.70
CA HIS A 267 -1.87 -16.35 -10.85
C HIS A 267 -2.81 -16.73 -9.68
N PRO A 268 -2.54 -16.32 -8.43
CA PRO A 268 -3.45 -16.65 -7.33
C PRO A 268 -4.58 -15.64 -7.09
N TYR A 269 -4.42 -14.38 -7.50
CA TYR A 269 -5.34 -13.31 -7.09
C TYR A 269 -5.82 -12.40 -8.21
N LEU A 270 -5.17 -12.43 -9.38
CA LEU A 270 -5.40 -11.47 -10.45
C LEU A 270 -5.83 -12.06 -11.80
N ASP A 271 -5.75 -13.38 -12.00
CA ASP A 271 -6.00 -13.99 -13.30
C ASP A 271 -7.11 -15.07 -13.31
N GLU A 272 -7.93 -15.16 -12.24
CA GLU A 272 -9.04 -16.13 -12.26
C GLU A 272 -9.95 -15.89 -13.48
N PRO A 273 -10.40 -16.98 -14.13
CA PRO A 273 -10.51 -17.04 -15.58
C PRO A 273 -11.79 -16.43 -16.13
N VAL A 274 -11.67 -15.72 -17.25
CA VAL A 274 -12.77 -15.56 -18.22
C VAL A 274 -13.23 -16.98 -18.60
N ASN A 275 -14.50 -17.30 -18.34
CA ASN A 275 -15.14 -18.59 -18.64
C ASN A 275 -14.53 -19.30 -19.87
N ASP A 276 -13.93 -20.47 -19.61
CA ASP A 276 -13.40 -21.40 -20.60
C ASP A 276 -14.41 -21.66 -21.73
N ASN A 277 -14.16 -21.06 -22.89
CA ASN A 277 -14.64 -21.56 -24.18
C ASN A 277 -13.79 -21.11 -25.37
N GLU A 278 -12.53 -20.70 -25.17
CA GLU A 278 -11.58 -20.60 -26.27
C GLU A 278 -10.24 -21.22 -25.84
N ASN A 279 -9.93 -22.38 -26.45
CA ASN A 279 -8.64 -23.04 -26.33
C ASN A 279 -7.54 -22.07 -26.76
N PHE A 280 -6.61 -21.76 -25.85
CA PHE A 280 -5.32 -21.22 -26.23
C PHE A 280 -4.32 -22.37 -26.32
N ASP A 281 -3.77 -22.55 -27.52
CA ASP A 281 -2.73 -23.54 -27.81
C ASP A 281 -1.42 -23.21 -27.07
N ASP A 282 -0.77 -24.25 -26.57
CA ASP A 282 0.33 -24.29 -25.60
C ASP A 282 1.71 -23.83 -26.15
N ASP A 283 1.75 -22.94 -27.15
CA ASP A 283 2.97 -22.73 -27.97
C ASP A 283 3.55 -21.30 -28.01
N ASP A 284 3.13 -20.36 -27.13
CA ASP A 284 3.69 -18.99 -27.13
C ASP A 284 4.58 -18.64 -25.92
N LEU A 285 5.25 -19.64 -25.35
CA LEU A 285 6.38 -19.44 -24.42
C LEU A 285 7.68 -19.18 -25.19
N SER A 286 7.76 -18.07 -25.92
CA SER A 286 9.05 -17.56 -26.40
C SER A 286 9.15 -16.03 -26.42
N LEU A 287 9.28 -15.42 -25.24
CA LEU A 287 9.81 -14.05 -25.12
C LEU A 287 11.01 -14.01 -24.16
N LEU A 288 12.08 -14.66 -24.64
CA LEU A 288 13.46 -14.36 -24.29
C LEU A 288 13.81 -12.95 -24.78
N ASP A 289 13.76 -11.93 -23.91
CA ASP A 289 14.81 -10.88 -23.79
C ASP A 289 14.53 -9.90 -22.64
N TYR A 290 14.54 -10.36 -21.37
CA TYR A 290 14.43 -9.45 -20.22
C TYR A 290 15.58 -9.51 -19.22
N LYS A 291 16.64 -10.30 -19.49
CA LYS A 291 17.81 -10.42 -18.61
C LYS A 291 18.70 -9.17 -18.53
N ASN A 292 18.41 -8.08 -19.25
CA ASN A 292 19.32 -6.94 -19.37
C ASN A 292 18.76 -5.54 -19.05
N LYS A 293 17.57 -5.42 -18.46
CA LYS A 293 17.13 -4.13 -17.89
C LYS A 293 17.11 -4.19 -16.37
N LYS A 294 18.22 -3.77 -15.76
CA LYS A 294 18.20 -3.23 -14.39
C LYS A 294 17.36 -1.96 -14.42
N SER A 295 16.05 -2.08 -14.25
CA SER A 295 15.17 -0.94 -14.00
C SER A 295 15.24 -0.61 -12.51
N ASN A 296 15.82 0.55 -12.19
CA ASN A 296 15.82 1.08 -10.83
C ASN A 296 14.40 1.57 -10.52
N ASN A 297 13.56 0.72 -9.94
CA ASN A 297 12.14 1.01 -9.78
C ASN A 297 11.82 1.57 -8.38
N PHE A 298 11.02 2.64 -8.35
CA PHE A 298 10.38 3.21 -7.17
C PHE A 298 8.86 3.28 -7.50
N PHE A 299 7.93 3.00 -6.54
CA PHE A 299 6.47 2.99 -6.83
C PHE A 299 5.55 3.55 -5.71
N ASP A 300 4.40 4.10 -6.13
CA ASP A 300 3.19 4.43 -5.35
C ASP A 300 1.89 3.98 -6.11
N SER A 301 1.24 2.90 -5.63
CA SER A 301 -0.16 2.32 -5.78
C SER A 301 -1.07 2.42 -7.03
N PHE A 302 -1.74 1.30 -7.37
CA PHE A 302 -2.77 1.11 -8.43
C PHE A 302 -4.09 0.52 -7.93
N ILE A 303 -5.16 0.75 -8.70
CA ILE A 303 -6.41 -0.01 -8.62
C ILE A 303 -6.55 -0.85 -9.90
N LEU A 304 -6.87 -2.12 -9.74
CA LEU A 304 -6.99 -3.11 -10.81
C LEU A 304 -8.34 -3.82 -10.73
N LYS A 305 -9.28 -3.50 -11.61
CA LYS A 305 -10.48 -4.33 -11.72
C LYS A 305 -10.26 -5.38 -12.79
N ILE A 306 -10.01 -6.63 -12.38
CA ILE A 306 -10.14 -7.80 -13.25
C ILE A 306 -11.63 -8.06 -13.50
N GLN A 307 -12.01 -8.21 -14.78
CA GLN A 307 -13.38 -8.52 -15.15
C GLN A 307 -13.71 -9.95 -14.70
N ASN A 308 -14.84 -10.10 -13.99
CA ASN A 308 -15.63 -11.33 -14.01
C ASN A 308 -16.70 -11.19 -15.09
#